data_AF-A0A2A4HIX9-F1
#
_entry.id   AF-A0A2A4HIX9-F1
#
_cell.length_a   1.000
_cell.length_b   1.000
_cell.length_c   1.000
_cell.angle_alpha   90.00
_cell.angle_beta   90.00
_cell.angle_gamma   90.00
#
_symmetry.space_group_name_H-M   'P 1'
#
loop_
_entity.id
_entity.type
_entity.pdbx_description
1 polymer ?
#
loop_
_entity_poly.entity_id
_entity_poly.type
_entity_poly.pdbx_seq_one_letter_code
_entity_poly.pdbx_strand_id
1 'polypeptide(L)'
;MPRAYPWLGGLAGIWLSASASASSLSNEPLVLELDHMLVQTSLLTRHFSPDPEHTNQQNLVSIELHNPDRWLAGAAWFKNSFDQPTWYFYAGREFPLGQLTEEIHLRAKLTGGLLRGYKDEFRDKIPFNHYEIAPAVLPSIGIQWGSFESDLIVFGTAGMMITAGWRF
;
A
#
# COMPACT_ATOMS: atom_id res chain seq x y z
N MET A 1 -12.62 -50.48 -21.17
CA MET A 1 -13.00 -49.07 -20.92
C MET A 1 -11.94 -48.40 -20.08
N PRO A 2 -11.16 -47.49 -20.68
CA PRO A 2 -10.59 -46.36 -19.97
C PRO A 2 -10.96 -45.05 -20.69
N ARG A 3 -11.43 -44.04 -19.95
CA ARG A 3 -11.80 -42.73 -20.50
C ARG A 3 -10.77 -41.70 -20.05
N ALA A 4 -9.72 -41.53 -20.86
CA ALA A 4 -8.76 -40.45 -20.73
C ALA A 4 -9.31 -39.21 -21.44
N TYR A 5 -9.46 -38.11 -20.72
CA TYR A 5 -9.78 -36.80 -21.27
C TYR A 5 -8.47 -36.02 -21.44
N PRO A 6 -8.02 -35.68 -22.66
CA PRO A 6 -6.99 -34.66 -22.82
C PRO A 6 -7.67 -33.28 -22.74
N TRP A 7 -7.37 -32.54 -21.68
CA TRP A 7 -7.77 -31.15 -21.54
C TRP A 7 -6.81 -30.29 -22.37
N LEU A 8 -7.19 -30.01 -23.62
CA LEU A 8 -6.59 -28.96 -24.45
C LEU A 8 -7.18 -27.61 -24.01
N GLY A 9 -6.58 -27.00 -22.99
CA GLY A 9 -6.82 -25.61 -22.61
C GLY A 9 -5.84 -24.69 -23.33
N GLY A 10 -6.33 -23.95 -24.32
CA GLY A 10 -5.53 -23.07 -25.18
C GLY A 10 -4.88 -21.89 -24.44
N LEU A 11 -3.61 -21.65 -24.74
CA LEU A 11 -2.90 -20.41 -24.40
C LEU A 11 -3.33 -19.32 -25.38
N ALA A 12 -4.30 -18.50 -24.98
CA ALA A 12 -4.55 -17.22 -25.63
C ALA A 12 -3.56 -16.19 -25.05
N GLY A 13 -2.36 -16.13 -25.65
CA GLY A 13 -1.39 -15.07 -25.38
C GLY A 13 -1.83 -13.77 -26.05
N ILE A 14 -2.46 -12.86 -25.30
CA ILE A 14 -2.66 -11.48 -25.74
C ILE A 14 -1.36 -10.73 -25.46
N TRP A 15 -0.53 -10.57 -26.49
CA TRP A 15 0.59 -9.64 -26.48
C TRP A 15 0.05 -8.22 -26.67
N LEU A 16 -0.16 -7.50 -25.56
CA LEU A 16 -0.32 -6.05 -25.60
C LEU A 16 1.06 -5.42 -25.81
N SER A 17 1.40 -5.16 -27.07
CA SER A 17 2.49 -4.26 -27.43
C SER A 17 2.09 -2.84 -27.04
N ALA A 18 2.32 -2.45 -25.79
CA ALA A 18 2.30 -1.05 -25.41
C ALA A 18 3.53 -0.39 -26.01
N SER A 19 3.34 0.37 -27.09
CA SER A 19 4.35 1.31 -27.57
C SER A 19 4.61 2.30 -26.44
N ALA A 20 5.72 2.13 -25.73
CA ALA A 20 6.20 3.11 -24.76
C ALA A 20 6.61 4.35 -25.56
N SER A 21 5.71 5.32 -25.69
CA SER A 21 6.09 6.68 -26.03
C SER A 21 7.01 7.15 -24.91
N ALA A 22 8.31 7.24 -25.19
CA ALA A 22 9.27 7.86 -24.29
C ALA A 22 8.93 9.36 -24.24
N SER A 23 8.10 9.74 -23.27
CA SER A 23 7.96 11.14 -22.88
C SER A 23 9.35 11.64 -22.51
N SER A 24 9.79 12.73 -23.13
CA SER A 24 11.03 13.41 -22.74
C SER A 24 10.95 13.72 -21.25
N LEU A 25 11.78 13.07 -20.43
CA LEU A 25 12.00 13.46 -19.05
C LEU A 25 12.59 14.87 -19.09
N SER A 26 11.82 15.86 -18.64
CA SER A 26 12.33 17.21 -18.46
C SER A 26 13.53 17.14 -17.53
N ASN A 27 14.65 17.73 -17.95
CA ASN A 27 15.92 17.73 -17.23
C ASN A 27 15.95 18.76 -16.09
N GLU A 28 14.77 19.14 -15.59
CA GLU A 28 14.60 19.99 -14.42
C GLU A 28 15.00 19.17 -13.20
N PRO A 29 15.82 19.71 -12.27
CA PRO A 29 16.10 19.01 -11.03
C PRO A 29 14.76 18.71 -10.35
N LEU A 30 14.58 17.48 -9.86
CA LEU A 30 13.43 17.13 -9.03
C LEU A 30 13.52 17.96 -7.75
N VAL A 31 12.93 19.16 -7.78
CA VAL A 31 12.73 19.95 -6.57
C VAL A 31 11.67 19.20 -5.78
N LEU A 32 12.10 18.58 -4.68
CA LEU A 32 11.20 18.00 -3.69
C LEU A 32 10.49 19.15 -2.96
N GLU A 33 9.52 19.76 -3.64
CA GLU A 33 8.63 20.74 -3.03
C GLU A 33 7.72 20.02 -2.06
N LEU A 34 7.78 20.38 -0.78
CA LEU A 34 6.87 19.86 0.23
C LEU A 34 5.58 20.69 0.18
N ASP A 35 4.45 20.04 -0.12
CA ASP A 35 3.12 20.65 -0.01
C ASP A 35 2.59 20.52 1.42
N HIS A 36 2.57 19.30 1.95
CA HIS A 36 2.10 19.03 3.31
C HIS A 36 2.72 17.77 3.90
N MET A 37 2.64 17.67 5.23
CA MET A 37 2.95 16.45 5.97
C MET A 37 1.65 15.82 6.48
N LEU A 38 1.54 14.50 6.40
CA LEU A 38 0.44 13.74 6.95
C LEU A 38 0.95 12.79 8.03
N VAL A 39 0.40 12.88 9.24
CA VAL A 39 0.67 11.93 10.32
C VAL A 39 -0.55 11.05 10.53
N GLN A 40 -0.37 9.72 10.55
CA GLN A 40 -1.49 8.77 10.61
C GLN A 40 -1.31 7.70 11.68
N THR A 41 -2.42 7.14 12.16
CA THR A 41 -2.45 5.96 13.01
C THR A 41 -3.56 4.97 12.60
N SER A 42 -3.43 3.70 12.97
CA SER A 42 -4.45 2.68 12.73
C SER A 42 -5.63 2.82 13.68
N LEU A 43 -6.85 2.80 13.15
CA LEU A 43 -8.09 2.69 13.93
C LEU A 43 -8.59 1.25 14.06
N LEU A 44 -8.46 0.47 12.97
CA LEU A 44 -8.96 -0.90 12.89
C LEU A 44 -8.09 -1.71 11.95
N THR A 45 -7.82 -2.95 12.32
CA THR A 45 -7.29 -3.96 11.40
C THR A 45 -8.17 -5.19 11.39
N ARG A 46 -8.36 -5.78 10.22
CA ARG A 46 -9.12 -7.00 10.01
C ARG A 46 -8.34 -7.91 9.06
N HIS A 47 -8.01 -9.11 9.52
CA HIS A 47 -7.51 -10.19 8.66
C HIS A 47 -8.68 -10.86 7.93
N PHE A 48 -8.52 -11.19 6.65
CA PHE A 48 -9.57 -11.88 5.88
C PHE A 48 -9.66 -13.36 6.20
N SER A 49 -8.53 -13.98 6.55
CA SER A 49 -8.46 -15.34 7.10
C SER A 49 -8.02 -15.24 8.55
N PRO A 50 -8.93 -15.36 9.53
CA PRO A 50 -8.57 -15.32 10.94
C PRO A 50 -7.77 -16.57 11.31
N ASP A 51 -6.57 -16.37 11.83
CA ASP A 51 -5.75 -17.40 12.48
C ASP A 51 -5.64 -17.01 13.97
N PRO A 52 -5.81 -17.94 14.93
CA PRO A 52 -5.62 -17.64 16.35
C PRO A 52 -4.23 -17.07 16.71
N GLU A 53 -3.21 -17.27 15.88
CA GLU A 53 -1.89 -16.68 16.06
C GLU A 53 -1.80 -15.21 15.61
N HIS A 54 -2.82 -14.67 14.92
CA HIS A 54 -2.80 -13.30 14.38
C HIS A 54 -3.45 -12.28 15.31
N THR A 55 -2.71 -11.20 15.63
CA THR A 55 -3.27 -10.02 16.31
C THR A 55 -3.85 -8.99 15.33
N ASN A 56 -4.93 -8.31 15.74
CA ASN A 56 -5.51 -7.15 15.04
C ASN A 56 -5.13 -5.80 15.69
N GLN A 57 -4.08 -5.78 16.51
CA GLN A 57 -3.59 -4.60 17.22
C GLN A 57 -2.25 -4.10 16.64
N GLN A 58 -2.30 -3.59 15.42
CA GLN A 58 -1.11 -3.18 14.67
C GLN A 58 -0.47 -1.90 15.24
N ASN A 59 -1.23 -1.04 15.93
CA ASN A 59 -0.73 0.19 16.55
C ASN A 59 0.15 1.02 15.60
N LEU A 60 -0.31 1.17 14.35
CA LEU A 60 0.46 1.85 13.32
C LEU A 60 0.64 3.32 13.67
N VAL A 61 1.83 3.84 13.40
CA VAL A 61 2.13 5.27 13.31
C VAL A 61 2.88 5.51 12.01
N SER A 62 2.42 6.45 11.21
CA SER A 62 3.03 6.80 9.92
C SER A 62 3.22 8.30 9.77
N ILE A 63 4.26 8.68 9.02
CA ILE A 63 4.50 10.03 8.53
C ILE A 63 4.67 9.96 7.02
N GLU A 64 3.92 10.77 6.29
CA GLU A 64 4.02 10.97 4.84
C GLU A 64 4.37 12.42 4.53
N LEU A 65 5.25 12.61 3.54
CA LEU A 65 5.57 13.88 2.93
C LEU A 65 4.98 13.88 1.53
N HIS A 66 4.16 14.88 1.23
CA HIS A 66 3.46 15.03 -0.05
C HIS A 66 3.97 16.23 -0.82
N ASN A 67 3.99 16.13 -2.14
CA ASN A 67 4.32 17.24 -3.04
C ASN A 67 3.09 17.72 -3.83
N PRO A 68 3.15 18.90 -4.48
CA PRO A 68 2.03 19.43 -5.28
C PRO A 68 1.61 18.52 -6.45
N ASP A 69 2.52 17.69 -6.96
CA ASP A 69 2.27 16.74 -8.04
C ASP A 69 1.63 15.41 -7.58
N ARG A 70 1.24 15.34 -6.29
CA ARG A 70 0.61 14.19 -5.62
C ARG A 70 1.50 12.97 -5.47
N TRP A 71 2.81 13.16 -5.56
CA TRP A 71 3.78 12.17 -5.11
C TRP A 71 3.90 12.25 -3.59
N LEU A 72 4.15 11.09 -3.00
CA LEU A 72 4.37 10.98 -1.58
C LEU A 72 5.55 10.05 -1.28
N ALA A 73 6.21 10.29 -0.15
CA ALA A 73 7.16 9.38 0.46
C ALA A 73 6.93 9.35 1.96
N GLY A 74 7.08 8.17 2.58
CA GLY A 74 6.75 8.01 3.99
C GLY A 74 7.45 6.85 4.67
N ALA A 75 7.30 6.83 5.97
CA ALA A 75 7.73 5.75 6.82
C ALA A 75 6.63 5.43 7.85
N ALA A 76 6.32 4.14 8.00
CA ALA A 76 5.40 3.66 9.01
C ALA A 76 6.11 2.68 9.94
N TRP A 77 5.77 2.77 11.23
CA TRP A 77 6.05 1.75 12.23
C TRP A 77 4.75 1.12 12.66
N PHE A 78 4.73 -0.20 12.78
CA PHE A 78 3.57 -0.95 13.27
C PHE A 78 4.00 -2.31 13.82
N LYS A 79 3.11 -2.96 14.55
CA LYS A 79 3.24 -4.37 14.93
C LYS A 79 2.62 -5.24 13.85
N ASN A 80 3.36 -6.22 13.34
CA ASN A 80 2.81 -7.17 12.39
C ASN A 80 1.80 -8.13 13.06
N SER A 81 1.24 -9.04 12.28
CA SER A 81 0.27 -10.04 12.76
C SER A 81 0.79 -10.93 13.89
N PHE A 82 2.11 -10.97 14.14
CA PHE A 82 2.76 -11.74 15.20
C PHE A 82 3.32 -10.86 16.33
N ASP A 83 2.79 -9.64 16.49
CA ASP A 83 3.19 -8.66 17.51
C ASP A 83 4.66 -8.18 17.39
N GLN A 84 5.31 -8.39 16.25
CA GLN A 84 6.70 -7.95 16.03
C GLN A 84 6.76 -6.53 15.45
N PRO A 85 7.71 -5.69 15.90
CA PRO A 85 7.92 -4.36 15.32
C PRO A 85 8.36 -4.48 13.87
N THR A 86 7.63 -3.79 13.00
CA THR A 86 7.85 -3.77 11.55
C THR A 86 7.89 -2.34 11.07
N TRP A 87 8.82 -2.06 10.16
CA TRP A 87 8.95 -0.78 9.48
C TRP A 87 8.54 -0.92 8.03
N TYR A 88 7.83 0.07 7.49
CA TYR A 88 7.55 0.22 6.07
C TYR A 88 8.13 1.53 5.59
N PHE A 89 9.08 1.49 4.65
CA PHE A 89 9.59 2.68 3.96
C PHE A 89 9.07 2.67 2.55
N TYR A 90 8.41 3.75 2.12
CA TYR A 90 7.63 3.72 0.89
C TYR A 90 7.61 5.04 0.15
N ALA A 91 7.36 4.94 -1.15
CA ALA A 91 6.98 6.05 -2.00
C ALA A 91 5.74 5.67 -2.78
N GLY A 92 5.00 6.65 -3.24
CA GLY A 92 3.74 6.39 -3.91
C GLY A 92 3.16 7.61 -4.58
N ARG A 93 1.93 7.44 -5.06
CA ARG A 93 1.17 8.50 -5.69
C ARG A 93 -0.27 8.47 -5.22
N GLU A 94 -0.83 9.65 -5.05
CA GLU A 94 -2.26 9.85 -4.83
C GLU A 94 -2.98 10.16 -6.14
N PHE A 95 -4.19 9.62 -6.26
CA PHE A 95 -5.08 9.77 -7.40
C PHE A 95 -6.43 10.34 -6.90
N PRO A 96 -6.83 11.54 -7.34
CA PRO A 96 -8.15 12.06 -7.03
C PRO A 96 -9.21 11.21 -7.74
N LEU A 97 -10.21 10.75 -6.99
CA LEU A 97 -11.32 9.96 -7.53
C LEU A 97 -12.60 10.78 -7.71
N GLY A 98 -12.68 11.93 -7.04
CA GLY A 98 -13.81 12.84 -7.15
C GLY A 98 -14.13 13.50 -5.82
N GLN A 99 -15.31 14.09 -5.77
CA GLN A 99 -15.81 14.82 -4.62
C GLN A 99 -17.14 14.21 -4.20
N LEU A 100 -17.28 13.89 -2.90
CA LEU A 100 -18.54 13.35 -2.35
C LEU A 100 -19.47 14.48 -1.90
N THR A 101 -18.89 15.53 -1.32
CA THR A 101 -19.55 16.79 -0.93
C THR A 101 -18.57 17.96 -1.11
N GLU A 102 -19.02 19.21 -1.02
CA GLU A 102 -18.14 20.39 -1.15
C GLU A 102 -16.89 20.35 -0.25
N GLU A 103 -16.96 19.64 0.89
CA GLU A 103 -15.87 19.55 1.86
C GLU A 103 -15.13 18.19 1.83
N ILE A 104 -15.74 17.15 1.26
CA ILE A 104 -15.23 15.76 1.31
C ILE A 104 -14.74 15.31 -0.06
N HIS A 105 -13.44 15.10 -0.16
CA HIS A 105 -12.78 14.59 -1.37
C HIS A 105 -12.48 13.09 -1.24
N LEU A 106 -12.73 12.35 -2.31
CA LEU A 106 -12.39 10.94 -2.42
C LEU A 106 -11.06 10.79 -3.20
N ARG A 107 -10.16 9.97 -2.66
CA ARG A 107 -8.85 9.71 -3.28
C ARG A 107 -8.47 8.24 -3.15
N ALA A 108 -7.62 7.78 -4.05
CA ALA A 108 -6.89 6.53 -3.91
C ALA A 108 -5.40 6.84 -3.74
N LYS A 109 -4.67 5.98 -3.03
CA LYS A 109 -3.21 6.00 -3.02
C LYS A 109 -2.69 4.63 -3.47
N LEU A 110 -1.56 4.63 -4.15
CA LEU A 110 -0.79 3.43 -4.39
C LEU A 110 0.63 3.66 -3.89
N THR A 111 1.04 2.88 -2.90
CA THR A 111 2.39 2.94 -2.34
C THR A 111 3.16 1.67 -2.68
N GLY A 112 4.44 1.81 -2.95
CA GLY A 112 5.38 0.72 -3.12
C GLY A 112 6.61 0.97 -2.25
N GLY A 113 7.12 -0.08 -1.61
CA GLY A 113 8.20 0.09 -0.65
C GLY A 113 8.77 -1.20 -0.12
N LEU A 114 9.53 -1.07 0.96
CA LEU A 114 10.23 -2.15 1.64
C LEU A 114 9.71 -2.26 3.07
N LEU A 115 9.24 -3.45 3.41
CA LEU A 115 8.91 -3.86 4.77
C LEU A 115 10.13 -4.49 5.41
N ARG A 116 10.56 -3.99 6.57
CA ARG A 116 11.58 -4.61 7.40
C ARG A 116 10.94 -5.13 8.68
N GLY A 117 10.91 -6.43 8.84
CA GLY A 117 10.21 -7.12 9.92
C GLY A 117 10.02 -8.59 9.58
N TYR A 118 9.10 -9.28 10.27
CA TYR A 118 8.83 -10.71 10.07
C TYR A 118 10.13 -11.51 10.18
N LYS A 119 10.63 -11.62 11.41
CA LYS A 119 11.92 -12.27 11.70
C LYS A 119 11.74 -13.73 12.05
N ASP A 120 12.86 -14.45 12.06
CA ASP A 120 12.94 -15.81 12.57
C ASP A 120 11.96 -16.77 11.86
N GLU A 121 11.10 -17.44 12.62
CA GLU A 121 10.10 -18.40 12.12
C GLU A 121 9.01 -17.77 11.24
N PHE A 122 8.84 -16.44 11.29
CA PHE A 122 7.84 -15.73 10.50
C PHE A 122 8.38 -15.15 9.19
N ARG A 123 9.67 -15.37 8.90
CA ARG A 123 10.33 -14.84 7.71
C ARG A 123 9.59 -15.16 6.43
N ASP A 124 9.19 -16.41 6.24
CA ASP A 124 8.57 -16.87 4.99
C ASP A 124 7.05 -16.60 4.93
N LYS A 125 6.49 -15.84 5.88
CA LYS A 125 5.06 -15.45 5.89
C LYS A 125 4.75 -14.30 4.93
N ILE A 126 5.77 -13.57 4.46
CA ILE A 126 5.62 -12.59 3.38
C ILE A 126 6.56 -12.97 2.23
N PRO A 127 6.11 -12.87 0.97
CA PRO A 127 6.94 -13.23 -0.18
C PRO A 127 8.25 -12.43 -0.22
N PHE A 128 9.32 -13.08 -0.65
CA PHE A 128 10.64 -12.46 -0.88
C PHE A 128 11.37 -11.90 0.36
N ASN A 129 10.99 -12.32 1.56
CA ASN A 129 11.57 -11.83 2.81
C ASN A 129 12.84 -12.55 3.28
N HIS A 130 13.63 -13.14 2.39
CA HIS A 130 14.77 -13.99 2.80
C HIS A 130 15.83 -13.24 3.63
N TYR A 131 15.83 -11.90 3.56
CA TYR A 131 16.71 -11.00 4.31
C TYR A 131 15.99 -10.20 5.40
N GLU A 132 14.78 -10.62 5.84
CA GLU A 132 13.91 -9.84 6.76
C GLU A 132 13.52 -8.46 6.21
N ILE A 133 13.66 -8.31 4.89
CA ILE A 133 13.22 -7.19 4.09
C ILE A 133 12.41 -7.75 2.93
N ALA A 134 11.16 -7.30 2.78
CA ALA A 134 10.25 -7.74 1.73
C ALA A 134 9.71 -6.54 0.95
N PRO A 135 9.61 -6.63 -0.39
CA PRO A 135 8.90 -5.65 -1.18
C PRO A 135 7.39 -5.72 -0.88
N ALA A 136 6.74 -4.56 -0.79
CA ALA A 136 5.30 -4.44 -0.63
C ALA A 136 4.73 -3.38 -1.56
N VAL A 137 3.50 -3.62 -2.02
CA VAL A 137 2.69 -2.66 -2.77
C VAL A 137 1.33 -2.61 -2.11
N LEU A 138 0.96 -1.45 -1.57
CA LEU A 138 -0.25 -1.26 -0.80
C LEU A 138 -1.16 -0.24 -1.51
N PRO A 139 -2.27 -0.70 -2.11
CA PRO A 139 -3.34 0.20 -2.55
C PRO A 139 -4.18 0.65 -1.35
N SER A 140 -4.69 1.87 -1.42
CA SER A 140 -5.68 2.38 -0.49
C SER A 140 -6.71 3.27 -1.17
N ILE A 141 -7.87 3.40 -0.54
CA ILE A 141 -8.91 4.37 -0.88
C ILE A 141 -9.31 5.12 0.39
N GLY A 142 -9.52 6.42 0.29
CA GLY A 142 -9.77 7.24 1.46
C GLY A 142 -10.50 8.54 1.18
N ILE A 143 -10.93 9.16 2.26
CA ILE A 143 -11.61 10.45 2.26
C ILE A 143 -10.75 11.52 2.94
N GLN A 144 -10.80 12.73 2.41
CA GLN A 144 -10.15 13.91 2.97
C GLN A 144 -11.24 14.93 3.28
N TRP A 145 -11.23 15.43 4.52
CA TRP A 145 -12.15 16.47 5.00
C TRP A 145 -11.34 17.54 5.74
N GLY A 146 -11.11 18.67 5.07
CA GLY A 146 -10.18 19.70 5.56
C GLY A 146 -8.77 19.14 5.75
N SER A 147 -8.25 19.23 6.97
CA SER A 147 -6.96 18.64 7.38
C SER A 147 -7.05 17.19 7.85
N PHE A 148 -8.25 16.62 7.96
CA PHE A 148 -8.43 15.23 8.39
C PHE A 148 -8.43 14.28 7.19
N GLU A 149 -7.77 13.15 7.35
CA GLU A 149 -7.69 12.09 6.34
C GLU A 149 -7.99 10.72 6.96
N SER A 150 -8.70 9.87 6.23
CA SER A 150 -8.90 8.47 6.61
C SER A 150 -8.78 7.57 5.39
N ASP A 151 -7.98 6.51 5.51
CA ASP A 151 -7.70 5.57 4.42
C ASP A 151 -8.08 4.14 4.82
N LEU A 152 -8.72 3.42 3.90
CA LEU A 152 -8.82 1.96 3.90
C LEU A 152 -7.67 1.40 3.06
N ILE A 153 -6.72 0.74 3.71
CA ILE A 153 -5.54 0.13 3.11
C ILE A 153 -5.79 -1.38 2.98
N VAL A 154 -5.44 -1.96 1.83
CA VAL A 154 -5.54 -3.41 1.58
C VAL A 154 -4.15 -4.01 1.45
N PHE A 155 -3.86 -5.05 2.23
CA PHE A 155 -2.57 -5.74 2.24
C PHE A 155 -2.62 -7.05 1.46
N GLY A 156 -3.05 -6.98 0.20
CA GLY A 156 -3.29 -8.16 -0.64
C GLY A 156 -4.39 -9.06 -0.08
N THR A 157 -4.16 -10.37 -0.01
CA THR A 157 -5.11 -11.36 0.53
C THR A 157 -5.08 -11.49 2.05
N ALA A 158 -4.16 -10.80 2.74
CA ALA A 158 -3.99 -10.95 4.18
C ALA A 158 -5.08 -10.22 4.98
N GLY A 159 -5.45 -9.01 4.56
CA GLY A 159 -6.42 -8.22 5.29
C GLY A 159 -6.47 -6.76 4.87
N MET A 160 -7.09 -5.96 5.73
CA MET A 160 -7.28 -4.53 5.55
C MET A 160 -7.10 -3.75 6.85
N MET A 161 -6.79 -2.47 6.74
CA MET A 161 -6.68 -1.53 7.85
C MET A 161 -7.38 -0.22 7.53
N ILE A 162 -8.05 0.35 8.53
CA ILE A 162 -8.54 1.72 8.48
C ILE A 162 -7.57 2.59 9.28
N THR A 163 -7.14 3.69 8.69
CA THR A 163 -6.31 4.70 9.35
C THR A 163 -7.09 6.01 9.53
N ALA A 164 -6.60 6.83 10.45
CA ALA A 164 -6.96 8.23 10.55
C ALA A 164 -5.68 9.06 10.67
N GLY A 165 -5.69 10.26 10.11
CA GLY A 165 -4.54 11.13 10.11
C GLY A 165 -4.88 12.61 10.02
N TRP A 166 -3.86 13.41 10.27
CA TRP A 166 -3.93 14.86 10.26
C TRP A 166 -2.85 15.46 9.38
N ARG A 167 -3.26 16.42 8.56
CA ARG A 167 -2.46 17.17 7.61
C ARG A 167 -1.94 18.46 8.24
N PHE A 168 -0.64 18.70 8.11
CA PHE A 168 0.08 19.88 8.60
C PHE A 168 0.66 20.67 7.43
#